data_AF-A0A396ILU5-F1
#
_entry.id   AF-A0A396ILU5-F1
#
_cell.length_a   1.000
_cell.length_b   1.000
_cell.length_c   1.000
_cell.angle_alpha   90.00
_cell.angle_beta   90.00
_cell.angle_gamma   90.00
#
_symmetry.space_group_name_H-M   'P 1'
#
loop_
_entity.id
_entity.type
_entity.pdbx_description
1 polymer ?
#
loop_
_entity_poly.entity_id
_entity_poly.type
_entity_poly.pdbx_seq_one_letter_code
_entity_poly.pdbx_strand_id
1 'polypeptide(L)'
;MTISSTLMNIFLLFKVQEYFTKMFIDFHTLIELCYFFFQEIISIYPTLSPPNLSPSQSTRVCHVLALLQCVASHPDTRISFLNANMPLYLYPFLKTTSKLAHFEKLRVASLGVIGGSMKVFHSSNFCFLM
;
A
#
# COMPACT_ATOMS: atom_id res chain seq x y z
N MET A 1 -15.76 18.84 -22.17
CA MET A 1 -16.31 17.69 -21.42
C MET A 1 -15.16 16.79 -21.00
N THR A 2 -14.48 17.12 -19.90
CA THR A 2 -13.29 16.41 -19.38
C THR A 2 -13.53 16.02 -17.94
N ILE A 3 -14.54 15.18 -17.70
CA ILE A 3 -14.66 14.38 -16.49
C ILE A 3 -13.78 13.14 -16.77
N SER A 4 -12.46 13.36 -16.84
CA SER A 4 -11.50 12.48 -17.49
C SER A 4 -10.68 11.72 -16.45
N SER A 5 -10.77 10.39 -16.45
CA SER A 5 -9.90 9.41 -15.78
C SER A 5 -9.83 9.40 -14.23
N THR A 6 -9.77 10.55 -13.56
CA THR A 6 -9.53 10.63 -12.11
C THR A 6 -10.74 10.20 -11.28
N LEU A 7 -11.95 10.62 -11.70
CA LEU A 7 -13.20 10.24 -11.03
C LEU A 7 -13.54 8.77 -11.25
N MET A 8 -13.17 8.20 -12.40
CA MET A 8 -13.36 6.77 -12.68
C MET A 8 -12.43 5.89 -11.81
N ASN A 9 -11.19 6.35 -11.58
CA ASN A 9 -10.26 5.69 -10.66
C ASN A 9 -10.70 5.78 -9.20
N ILE A 10 -11.26 6.92 -8.76
CA ILE A 10 -11.82 7.08 -7.41
C ILE A 10 -13.06 6.19 -7.24
N PHE A 11 -13.92 6.12 -8.26
CA PHE A 11 -15.11 5.25 -8.23
C PHE A 11 -14.74 3.76 -8.22
N LEU A 12 -13.70 3.37 -8.97
CA LEU A 12 -13.11 2.03 -8.88
C LEU A 12 -12.49 1.77 -7.51
N LEU A 13 -11.77 2.73 -6.92
CA LEU A 13 -11.24 2.63 -5.56
C LEU A 13 -12.35 2.46 -4.52
N PHE A 14 -13.45 3.19 -4.63
CA PHE A 14 -14.64 3.05 -3.78
C PHE A 14 -15.30 1.68 -3.97
N LYS A 15 -15.47 1.21 -5.22
CA LYS A 15 -15.97 -0.15 -5.49
C LYS A 15 -15.04 -1.23 -4.98
N VAL A 16 -13.72 -1.04 -5.09
CA VAL A 16 -12.71 -1.99 -4.60
C VAL A 16 -12.68 -1.97 -3.06
N GLN A 17 -12.86 -0.83 -2.41
CA GLN A 17 -13.09 -0.76 -0.96
C GLN A 17 -14.35 -1.53 -0.53
N GLU A 18 -15.46 -1.36 -1.26
CA GLU A 18 -16.70 -2.08 -0.99
C GLU A 18 -16.56 -3.60 -1.21
N TYR A 19 -15.78 -4.01 -2.22
CA TYR A 19 -15.36 -5.41 -2.42
C TYR A 19 -14.46 -5.91 -1.30
N PHE A 20 -13.57 -5.08 -0.75
CA PHE A 20 -12.72 -5.41 0.40
C PHE A 20 -13.54 -5.68 1.67
N THR A 21 -14.59 -4.89 1.91
CA THR A 21 -15.53 -5.13 3.01
C THR A 21 -16.34 -6.43 2.80
N LYS A 22 -16.63 -6.80 1.54
CA LYS A 22 -17.27 -8.09 1.19
C LYS A 22 -16.31 -9.29 1.16
N MET A 23 -15.02 -9.07 0.92
CA MET A 23 -13.95 -10.10 0.88
C MET A 23 -13.65 -10.70 2.26
N PHE A 24 -14.20 -10.13 3.34
CA PHE A 24 -14.03 -10.62 4.71
C PHE A 24 -14.68 -11.98 4.97
N ILE A 25 -15.41 -12.55 3.99
CA ILE A 25 -16.24 -13.74 4.19
C ILE A 25 -15.50 -15.05 3.84
N ASP A 26 -14.44 -15.05 3.02
CA ASP A 26 -13.73 -16.28 2.64
C ASP A 26 -12.20 -16.20 2.85
N PHE A 27 -11.69 -16.95 3.82
CA PHE A 27 -10.27 -17.02 4.22
C PHE A 27 -9.31 -17.30 3.04
N HIS A 28 -9.78 -18.05 2.02
CA HIS A 28 -9.00 -18.38 0.82
C HIS A 28 -8.73 -17.14 -0.06
N THR A 29 -9.72 -16.27 -0.23
CA THR A 29 -9.59 -15.05 -1.05
C THR A 29 -8.63 -14.04 -0.44
N LEU A 30 -8.57 -14.01 0.90
CA LEU A 30 -7.69 -13.11 1.63
C LEU A 30 -6.21 -13.50 1.47
N ILE A 31 -5.90 -14.80 1.42
CA ILE A 31 -4.54 -15.31 1.19
C ILE A 31 -4.07 -14.97 -0.24
N GLU A 32 -4.90 -15.20 -1.26
CA GLU A 32 -4.55 -14.89 -2.65
C GLU A 32 -4.32 -13.39 -2.88
N LEU A 33 -5.12 -12.56 -2.22
CA LEU A 33 -5.00 -11.11 -2.28
C LEU A 33 -3.70 -10.60 -1.63
N CYS A 34 -3.36 -11.13 -0.45
CA CYS A 34 -2.08 -10.83 0.19
C CYS A 34 -0.90 -11.27 -0.68
N TYR A 35 -0.97 -12.46 -1.29
CA TYR A 35 0.06 -12.95 -2.21
C TYR A 35 0.24 -12.01 -3.41
N PHE A 36 -0.86 -11.56 -4.02
CA PHE A 36 -0.81 -10.60 -5.12
C PHE A 36 -0.14 -9.28 -4.72
N PHE A 37 -0.46 -8.73 -3.55
CA PHE A 37 0.18 -7.50 -3.05
C PHE A 37 1.68 -7.65 -2.86
N PHE A 38 2.12 -8.78 -2.29
CA PHE A 38 3.53 -9.08 -2.14
C PHE A 38 4.24 -9.20 -3.47
N GLN A 39 3.64 -9.91 -4.42
CA GLN A 39 4.23 -10.11 -5.74
C GLN A 39 4.45 -8.75 -6.42
N GLU A 40 3.49 -7.84 -6.35
CA GLU A 40 3.62 -6.50 -6.93
C GLU A 40 4.73 -5.67 -6.24
N ILE A 41 4.81 -5.68 -4.92
CA ILE A 41 5.85 -4.98 -4.15
C ILE A 41 7.24 -5.52 -4.48
N ILE A 42 7.40 -6.85 -4.44
CA ILE A 42 8.70 -7.51 -4.67
C ILE A 42 9.15 -7.34 -6.12
N SER A 43 8.21 -7.33 -7.08
CA SER A 43 8.53 -7.19 -8.51
C SER A 43 9.30 -5.91 -8.85
N ILE A 44 9.12 -4.84 -8.06
CA ILE A 44 9.78 -3.57 -8.33
C ILE A 44 11.12 -3.40 -7.60
N TYR A 45 11.46 -4.26 -6.63
CA TYR A 45 12.72 -4.16 -5.88
C TYR A 45 13.98 -4.10 -6.76
N PRO A 46 14.12 -4.92 -7.83
CA PRO A 46 15.29 -4.84 -8.71
C PRO A 46 15.43 -3.49 -9.42
N THR A 47 14.35 -2.72 -9.53
CA THR A 47 14.31 -1.42 -10.21
C THR A 47 14.60 -0.23 -9.29
N LEU A 48 14.77 -0.47 -7.98
CA LEU A 48 15.08 0.58 -7.01
C LEU A 48 16.57 0.91 -6.98
N SER A 49 17.43 -0.07 -7.27
CA SER A 49 18.88 0.08 -7.30
C SER A 49 19.50 -0.88 -8.33
N PRO A 50 19.97 -0.38 -9.50
CA PRO A 50 19.94 1.02 -9.95
C PRO A 50 18.52 1.55 -10.19
N PRO A 51 18.28 2.87 -10.10
CA PRO A 51 16.94 3.46 -10.12
C PRO A 51 16.34 3.48 -11.54
N ASN A 52 15.75 2.36 -11.95
CA ASN A 52 15.15 2.13 -13.27
C ASN A 52 13.63 1.94 -13.22
N LEU A 53 12.97 2.39 -12.15
CA LEU A 53 11.52 2.28 -11.99
C LEU A 53 10.78 3.11 -13.06
N SER A 54 9.94 2.44 -13.85
CA SER A 54 9.15 3.11 -14.89
C SER A 54 7.91 3.82 -14.32
N PRO A 55 7.37 4.82 -15.04
CA PRO A 55 6.10 5.47 -14.68
C PRO A 55 4.92 4.52 -14.48
N SER A 56 4.80 3.50 -15.34
CA SER A 56 3.72 2.52 -15.30
C SER A 56 3.86 1.56 -14.12
N GLN A 57 5.10 1.11 -13.83
CA GLN A 57 5.38 0.28 -12.65
C GLN A 57 5.10 1.03 -11.35
N SER A 58 5.54 2.28 -11.24
CA SER A 58 5.24 3.14 -10.09
C SER A 58 3.74 3.33 -9.89
N THR A 59 2.99 3.61 -10.96
CA THR A 59 1.53 3.78 -10.88
C THR A 59 0.84 2.51 -10.39
N ARG A 60 1.23 1.35 -10.94
CA ARG A 60 0.67 0.05 -10.56
C ARG A 60 0.92 -0.27 -9.08
N VAL A 61 2.16 -0.13 -8.62
CA VAL A 61 2.48 -0.41 -7.21
C VAL A 61 1.83 0.62 -6.28
N CYS A 62 1.68 1.89 -6.70
CA CYS A 62 0.97 2.89 -5.91
C CYS A 62 -0.51 2.55 -5.73
N HIS A 63 -1.17 1.95 -6.73
CA HIS A 63 -2.54 1.43 -6.56
C HIS A 63 -2.59 0.30 -5.52
N VAL A 64 -1.62 -0.62 -5.53
CA VAL A 64 -1.49 -1.67 -4.51
C VAL A 64 -1.27 -1.07 -3.13
N LEU A 65 -0.39 -0.07 -3.01
CA LEU A 65 -0.16 0.64 -1.74
C LEU A 65 -1.41 1.36 -1.23
N ALA A 66 -2.24 1.93 -2.12
CA ALA A 66 -3.51 2.54 -1.70
C ALA A 66 -4.48 1.52 -1.09
N LEU A 67 -4.50 0.29 -1.60
CA LEU A 67 -5.30 -0.81 -1.03
C LEU A 67 -4.73 -1.27 0.31
N LEU A 68 -3.41 -1.44 0.39
CA LEU A 68 -2.73 -1.75 1.66
C LEU A 68 -2.96 -0.67 2.71
N GLN A 69 -3.04 0.60 2.30
CA GLN A 69 -3.38 1.71 3.19
C GLN A 69 -4.79 1.54 3.77
N CYS A 70 -5.77 1.07 2.98
CA CYS A 70 -7.11 0.76 3.46
C CYS A 70 -7.08 -0.37 4.51
N VAL A 71 -6.35 -1.45 4.24
CA VAL A 71 -6.16 -2.56 5.20
C VAL A 71 -5.46 -2.10 6.48
N ALA A 72 -4.45 -1.24 6.36
CA ALA A 72 -3.69 -0.68 7.48
C ALA A 72 -4.51 0.28 8.36
N SER A 73 -5.49 0.97 7.78
CA SER A 73 -6.31 1.96 8.48
C SER A 73 -7.58 1.36 9.12
N HIS A 74 -7.99 0.16 8.72
CA HIS A 74 -9.13 -0.54 9.30
C HIS A 74 -8.79 -1.17 10.66
N PRO A 75 -9.60 -0.97 11.72
CA PRO A 75 -9.27 -1.39 13.08
C PRO A 75 -9.06 -2.90 13.23
N ASP A 76 -9.87 -3.71 12.55
CA ASP A 76 -9.85 -5.18 12.71
C ASP A 76 -8.64 -5.84 12.02
N THR A 77 -8.12 -5.24 10.95
CA THR A 77 -7.01 -5.80 10.16
C THR A 77 -5.68 -5.16 10.46
N ARG A 78 -5.65 -3.96 11.06
CA ARG A 78 -4.42 -3.24 11.38
C ARG A 78 -3.47 -4.05 12.25
N ILE A 79 -3.97 -4.69 13.31
CA ILE A 79 -3.10 -5.46 14.23
C ILE A 79 -2.48 -6.65 13.50
N SER A 80 -3.27 -7.37 12.69
CA SER A 80 -2.77 -8.46 11.84
C SER A 80 -1.76 -7.95 10.80
N PHE A 81 -2.00 -6.78 10.20
CA PHE A 81 -1.08 -6.14 9.25
C PHE A 81 0.27 -5.79 9.88
N LEU A 82 0.26 -5.27 11.11
CA LEU A 82 1.47 -5.00 11.89
C LEU A 82 2.19 -6.28 12.33
N ASN A 83 1.46 -7.26 12.85
CA ASN A 83 2.00 -8.54 13.30
C ASN A 83 2.63 -9.34 12.16
N ALA A 84 2.10 -9.19 10.94
CA ALA A 84 2.67 -9.80 9.75
C ALA A 84 3.90 -9.06 9.20
N ASN A 85 4.37 -8.00 9.87
CA ASN A 85 5.52 -7.19 9.49
C ASN A 85 5.41 -6.56 8.09
N MET A 86 4.19 -6.38 7.57
CA MET A 86 3.94 -5.78 6.25
C MET A 86 4.60 -4.40 6.07
N PRO A 87 4.57 -3.47 7.05
CA PRO A 87 5.21 -2.17 6.88
C PRO A 87 6.71 -2.25 6.58
N LEU A 88 7.41 -3.31 7.02
CA LEU A 88 8.86 -3.45 6.82
C LEU A 88 9.24 -3.53 5.34
N TYR A 89 8.37 -4.14 4.52
CA TYR A 89 8.56 -4.27 3.08
C TYR A 89 8.50 -2.93 2.35
N LEU A 90 8.00 -1.86 2.99
CA LEU A 90 7.92 -0.53 2.38
C LEU A 90 9.16 0.32 2.64
N TYR A 91 10.04 -0.06 3.58
CA TYR A 91 11.26 0.70 3.87
C TYR A 91 12.22 0.86 2.70
N PRO A 92 12.45 -0.15 1.83
CA PRO A 92 13.28 0.01 0.64
C PRO A 92 12.78 1.14 -0.27
N PHE A 93 11.46 1.36 -0.35
CA PHE A 93 10.89 2.46 -1.14
C PHE A 93 11.25 3.82 -0.56
N LEU A 94 11.20 3.96 0.76
CA LEU A 94 11.55 5.19 1.47
C LEU A 94 13.05 5.53 1.38
N LYS A 95 13.91 4.51 1.26
CA LYS A 95 15.37 4.69 1.12
C LYS A 95 15.81 5.14 -0.27
N THR A 96 14.92 5.14 -1.26
CA THR A 96 15.27 5.61 -2.61
C THR A 96 15.65 7.10 -2.58
N THR A 97 16.71 7.48 -3.29
CA THR A 97 17.22 8.87 -3.35
C THR A 97 16.90 9.59 -4.66
N SER A 98 16.35 8.86 -5.64
CA SER A 98 15.95 9.41 -6.93
C SER A 98 14.88 10.50 -6.77
N LYS A 99 15.07 11.63 -7.47
CA LYS A 99 14.15 12.78 -7.47
C LYS A 99 13.11 12.72 -8.60
N LEU A 100 13.04 11.60 -9.33
CA LEU A 100 12.04 11.42 -10.38
C LEU A 100 10.63 11.40 -9.78
N ALA A 101 9.66 12.01 -10.46
CA ALA A 101 8.28 12.13 -9.97
C ALA A 101 7.64 10.78 -9.58
N HIS A 102 8.01 9.69 -10.25
CA HIS A 102 7.51 8.34 -9.99
C HIS A 102 8.10 7.73 -8.72
N PHE A 103 9.32 8.10 -8.33
CA PHE A 103 9.90 7.75 -7.04
C PHE A 103 9.32 8.60 -5.91
N GLU A 104 9.05 9.89 -6.14
CA GLU A 104 8.34 10.74 -5.17
C GLU A 104 6.96 10.18 -4.83
N LYS A 105 6.16 9.84 -5.86
CA LYS A 105 4.85 9.21 -5.69
C LYS A 105 4.93 7.91 -4.90
N LEU A 106 5.92 7.06 -5.21
CA LEU A 106 6.15 5.81 -4.51
C LEU A 106 6.42 6.05 -3.01
N ARG A 107 7.27 7.02 -2.67
CA ARG A 107 7.59 7.37 -1.28
C ARG A 107 6.38 7.92 -0.55
N VAL A 108 5.63 8.82 -1.16
CA VAL A 108 4.40 9.40 -0.56
C VAL A 108 3.34 8.31 -0.31
N ALA A 109 3.11 7.42 -1.27
CA ALA A 109 2.19 6.30 -1.11
C ALA A 109 2.62 5.36 0.03
N SER A 110 3.92 5.06 0.10
CA SER A 110 4.50 4.21 1.16
C SER A 110 4.33 4.83 2.55
N LEU A 111 4.58 6.14 2.67
CA LEU A 111 4.32 6.89 3.91
C LEU A 111 2.83 6.89 4.27
N GLY A 112 1.94 6.92 3.27
CA GLY A 112 0.49 6.81 3.48
C GLY A 112 0.07 5.51 4.18
N VAL A 113 0.65 4.38 3.78
CA VAL A 113 0.40 3.06 4.41
C VAL A 113 0.90 3.01 5.85
N ILE A 114 2.14 3.48 6.08
CA ILE A 114 2.75 3.50 7.41
C ILE A 114 1.98 4.46 8.32
N GLY A 115 1.67 5.67 7.85
CA GLY A 115 0.88 6.66 8.59
C GLY A 115 -0.56 6.21 8.87
N GLY A 116 -1.17 5.48 7.93
CA GLY A 116 -2.48 4.85 8.13
C GLY A 116 -2.46 3.80 9.25
N SER A 117 -1.40 2.99 9.29
CA SER A 117 -1.16 2.06 10.39
C SER A 117 -0.97 2.79 11.72
N MET A 118 -0.31 3.96 11.72
CA MET A 118 0.02 4.72 12.93
C MET A 118 -1.13 5.59 13.49
N LYS A 119 -2.14 5.91 12.68
CA LYS A 119 -3.18 6.91 12.99
C LYS A 119 -4.08 6.61 14.20
N VAL A 120 -4.03 5.40 14.77
CA VAL A 120 -4.80 5.01 15.96
C VAL A 120 -3.90 4.45 17.07
N PHE A 121 -2.58 4.68 17.01
CA PHE A 121 -1.67 4.44 18.13
C PHE A 121 -1.89 5.40 19.31
N HIS A 122 -2.96 6.20 19.30
CA HIS A 122 -3.29 7.14 20.37
C HIS A 122 -3.89 6.48 21.63
N SER A 123 -3.99 5.15 21.68
CA SER A 123 -4.27 4.41 22.91
C SER A 123 -3.38 3.17 22.98
N SER A 124 -2.31 3.26 23.78
CA SER A 124 -1.44 2.17 24.24
C SER A 124 -0.70 1.34 23.17
N ASN A 125 0.59 1.64 22.97
CA ASN A 125 1.74 0.70 22.96
C ASN A 125 2.89 1.21 22.09
N PHE A 126 3.84 1.89 22.74
CA PHE A 126 5.04 2.53 22.17
C PHE A 126 6.20 1.55 21.90
N CYS A 127 5.96 0.23 21.78
CA CYS A 127 7.01 -0.78 21.95
C CYS A 127 7.51 -1.47 20.67
N PHE A 128 7.20 -0.98 19.46
CA PHE A 128 7.67 -1.60 18.20
C PHE A 128 8.83 -0.84 17.52
N LEU A 129 9.32 0.25 18.10
CA LEU A 129 10.40 1.07 17.54
C LEU A 129 11.62 1.21 18.47
N MET A 130 11.77 0.31 19.44
CA MET A 130 12.99 0.20 20.25
C MET A 130 13.65 -1.16 20.08
#